data_AF-A0A964UMH5-F1
#
_entry.id   AF-A0A964UMH5-F1
#
_cell.length_a   1.000
_cell.length_b   1.000
_cell.length_c   1.000
_cell.angle_alpha   90.00
_cell.angle_beta   90.00
_cell.angle_gamma   90.00
#
_symmetry.space_group_name_H-M   'P 1'
#
loop_
_entity.id
_entity.type
_entity.pdbx_description
1 polymer ?
#
loop_
_entity_poly.entity_id
_entity_poly.type
_entity_poly.pdbx_seq_one_letter_code
_entity_poly.pdbx_strand_id
1 'polypeptide(L)'
;MNETTPYDEDRGRFSRSGLARLVLSDRSVALARTADNLAVTRYDAYTGPGGRVSEAKSLAGLAGQLLAAAVVYERERGSSWEEIAAYLGVDAAAAEARFAPETERWDRAFEVPYVLDETGRKRVPQLPEAAYDPENACRRLDLSAHLRLRGDDKHAVSAGVRAHAPLDEASDPALHDMEGTIQRAHLEAFVQLLTMYVHGDLDGADADVVARGLAGTDGTDHPGGWFTHSLSGTTQAIELRVAHSPGGDGEVVSVVVAGAQFPDLRLRVDTLLSAFAPEAWH
;
A
#
# COMPACT_ATOMS: atom_id res chain seq x y z
N MET A 1 -27.11 18.14 24.25
CA MET A 1 -27.01 16.69 23.95
C MET A 1 -26.27 16.58 22.64
N ASN A 2 -25.00 16.17 22.68
CA ASN A 2 -24.22 15.95 21.46
C ASN A 2 -24.75 14.68 20.81
N GLU A 3 -25.65 14.84 19.86
CA GLU A 3 -26.08 13.75 18.98
C GLU A 3 -24.86 13.30 18.17
N THR A 4 -24.30 12.16 18.56
CA THR A 4 -23.30 11.43 17.80
C THR A 4 -23.90 11.02 16.45
N THR A 5 -23.17 11.26 15.37
CA THR A 5 -23.55 10.81 14.02
C THR A 5 -22.96 9.41 13.76
N PRO A 6 -23.52 8.62 12.82
CA PRO A 6 -22.92 7.35 12.40
C PRO A 6 -21.45 7.50 11.96
N TYR A 7 -21.10 8.65 11.36
CA TYR A 7 -19.74 8.98 10.96
C TYR A 7 -18.77 9.12 12.15
N ASP A 8 -19.25 9.53 13.32
CA ASP A 8 -18.42 9.64 14.52
C ASP A 8 -18.02 8.25 15.06
N GLU A 9 -18.91 7.26 14.96
CA GLU A 9 -18.64 5.86 15.34
C GLU A 9 -17.65 5.20 14.38
N ASP A 10 -17.86 5.36 13.08
CA ASP A 10 -16.96 4.82 12.05
C ASP A 10 -15.56 5.45 12.15
N ARG A 11 -15.47 6.77 12.37
CA ARG A 11 -14.21 7.47 12.61
C ARG A 11 -13.48 6.97 13.85
N GLY A 12 -14.21 6.59 14.90
CA GLY A 12 -13.65 6.03 16.13
C GLY A 12 -12.84 4.74 15.94
N ARG A 13 -13.00 4.05 14.80
CA ARG A 13 -12.25 2.84 14.45
C ARG A 13 -10.85 3.12 13.89
N PHE A 14 -10.51 4.38 13.65
CA PHE A 14 -9.26 4.80 13.02
C PHE A 14 -8.43 5.64 13.99
N SER A 15 -7.11 5.46 13.95
CA SER A 15 -6.19 6.39 14.61
C SER A 15 -6.18 7.73 13.87
N ARG A 16 -5.78 8.81 14.56
CA ARG A 16 -5.60 10.12 13.94
C ARG A 16 -4.58 10.09 12.79
N SER A 17 -3.47 9.36 12.97
CA SER A 17 -2.49 9.13 11.91
C SER A 17 -3.04 8.35 10.72
N GLY A 18 -3.93 7.37 10.95
CA GLY A 18 -4.65 6.64 9.90
C GLY A 18 -5.58 7.56 9.11
N LEU A 19 -6.36 8.41 9.80
CA LEU A 19 -7.23 9.40 9.16
C LEU A 19 -6.41 10.41 8.34
N ALA A 20 -5.28 10.89 8.86
CA ALA A 20 -4.37 11.77 8.14
C ALA A 20 -3.80 11.08 6.88
N ARG A 21 -3.46 9.78 6.96
CA ARG A 21 -3.02 8.99 5.80
C ARG A 21 -4.09 8.87 4.72
N LEU A 22 -5.36 8.74 5.09
CA LEU A 22 -6.48 8.74 4.13
C LEU A 22 -6.62 10.08 3.42
N VAL A 23 -6.52 11.19 4.16
CA VAL A 23 -6.55 12.53 3.55
C VAL A 23 -5.38 12.73 2.58
N LEU A 24 -4.19 12.24 2.94
CA LEU A 24 -3.02 12.27 2.06
C LEU A 24 -3.26 11.45 0.78
N SER A 25 -3.80 10.24 0.90
CA SER A 25 -4.16 9.40 -0.27
C SER A 25 -5.21 10.06 -1.15
N ASP A 26 -6.26 10.62 -0.56
CA ASP A 26 -7.35 11.29 -1.28
C ASP A 26 -6.86 12.49 -2.10
N ARG A 27 -6.03 13.34 -1.49
CA ARG A 27 -5.40 14.47 -2.21
C ARG A 27 -4.45 14.00 -3.30
N SER A 28 -3.73 12.89 -3.08
CA SER A 28 -2.85 12.30 -4.11
C SER A 28 -3.65 11.83 -5.32
N VAL A 29 -4.78 11.15 -5.10
CA VAL A 29 -5.66 10.68 -6.17
C VAL A 29 -6.29 11.86 -6.92
N ALA A 30 -6.73 12.90 -6.21
CA ALA A 30 -7.28 14.11 -6.81
C ALA A 30 -6.25 14.81 -7.71
N LEU A 31 -5.03 15.01 -7.22
CA LEU A 31 -3.93 15.61 -7.98
C LEU A 31 -3.63 14.81 -9.26
N ALA A 32 -3.49 13.49 -9.13
CA ALA A 32 -3.22 12.61 -10.26
C ALA A 32 -4.34 12.67 -11.31
N ARG A 33 -5.62 12.62 -10.90
CA ARG A 33 -6.75 12.73 -11.83
C ARG A 33 -6.77 14.07 -12.57
N THR A 34 -6.46 15.17 -11.88
CA THR A 34 -6.37 16.49 -12.51
C THR A 34 -5.20 16.56 -13.49
N ALA A 35 -4.05 15.97 -13.17
CA ALA A 35 -2.91 15.89 -14.08
C ALA A 35 -3.23 15.04 -15.32
N ASP A 36 -3.86 13.87 -15.12
CA ASP A 36 -4.30 12.97 -16.19
C ASP A 36 -5.22 13.72 -17.17
N ASN A 37 -6.20 14.48 -16.65
CA ASN A 37 -7.12 15.27 -17.48
C ASN A 37 -6.42 16.39 -18.26
N LEU A 38 -5.42 17.05 -17.64
CA LEU A 38 -4.66 18.12 -18.29
C LEU A 38 -3.82 17.60 -19.46
N ALA A 39 -3.35 16.34 -19.39
CA ALA A 39 -2.58 15.71 -20.47
C ALA A 39 -3.43 15.38 -21.71
N VAL A 40 -4.76 15.35 -21.60
CA VAL A 40 -5.66 15.03 -22.70
C VAL A 40 -5.84 16.21 -23.64
N THR A 41 -5.25 16.12 -24.85
CA THR A 41 -5.33 17.17 -25.89
C THR A 41 -6.64 17.14 -26.68
N ARG A 42 -7.39 16.02 -26.63
CA ARG A 42 -8.64 15.83 -27.41
C ARG A 42 -9.67 16.95 -27.22
N TYR A 43 -9.65 17.61 -26.07
CA TYR A 43 -10.62 18.64 -25.71
C TYR A 43 -10.11 20.07 -25.89
N ASP A 44 -8.88 20.29 -26.38
CA ASP A 44 -8.28 21.62 -26.53
C ASP A 44 -9.13 22.59 -27.35
N ALA A 45 -9.78 22.10 -28.42
CA ALA A 45 -10.63 22.91 -29.28
C ALA A 45 -11.89 23.46 -28.58
N TYR A 46 -12.28 22.86 -27.45
CA TYR A 46 -13.42 23.27 -26.63
C TYR A 46 -12.98 24.08 -25.40
N THR A 47 -11.68 24.19 -25.15
CA THR A 47 -11.12 24.95 -24.05
C THR A 47 -10.92 26.39 -24.48
N GLY A 48 -11.68 27.32 -23.89
CA GLY A 48 -11.54 28.75 -24.17
C GLY A 48 -10.14 29.30 -23.86
N PRO A 49 -9.78 30.49 -24.36
CA PRO A 49 -8.50 31.14 -24.07
C PRO A 49 -8.20 31.16 -22.56
N GLY A 50 -7.00 30.69 -22.17
CA GLY A 50 -6.58 30.62 -20.77
C GLY A 50 -7.09 29.41 -19.98
N GLY A 51 -7.93 28.53 -20.55
CA GLY A 51 -8.46 27.37 -19.84
C GLY A 51 -7.37 26.40 -19.36
N ARG A 52 -6.35 26.12 -20.18
CA ARG A 52 -5.21 25.26 -19.76
C ARG A 52 -4.36 25.89 -18.65
N VAL A 53 -4.23 27.22 -18.62
CA VAL A 53 -3.57 27.93 -17.52
C VAL A 53 -4.40 27.84 -16.24
N SER A 54 -5.72 27.93 -16.34
CA SER A 54 -6.64 27.75 -15.20
C SER A 54 -6.56 26.33 -14.60
N GLU A 55 -6.49 25.31 -15.46
CA GLU A 55 -6.30 23.92 -15.05
C GLU A 55 -4.93 23.70 -14.39
N ALA A 56 -3.85 24.21 -14.99
CA ALA A 56 -2.51 24.15 -14.40
C ALA A 56 -2.42 24.87 -13.04
N LYS A 57 -3.10 26.02 -12.89
CA LYS A 57 -3.21 26.72 -11.61
C LYS A 57 -3.96 25.89 -10.56
N SER A 58 -5.02 25.20 -10.97
CA SER A 58 -5.76 24.28 -10.09
C SER A 58 -4.85 23.12 -9.63
N LEU A 59 -4.05 22.58 -10.54
CA LEU A 59 -3.06 21.53 -10.22
C LEU A 59 -2.02 22.01 -9.19
N ALA A 60 -1.48 23.22 -9.36
CA ALA A 60 -0.56 23.81 -8.39
C ALA A 60 -1.21 24.01 -7.00
N GLY A 61 -2.48 24.41 -6.97
CA GLY A 61 -3.27 24.50 -5.73
C GLY A 61 -3.45 23.16 -5.04
N LEU A 62 -3.78 22.11 -5.79
CA LEU A 62 -3.90 20.74 -5.28
C LEU A 62 -2.56 20.21 -4.76
N ALA A 63 -1.44 20.52 -5.42
CA ALA A 63 -0.11 20.13 -4.97
C ALA A 63 0.25 20.80 -3.63
N GLY A 64 -0.10 22.08 -3.45
CA GLY A 64 0.04 22.76 -2.17
C GLY A 64 -0.79 22.12 -1.05
N GLN A 65 -2.03 21.75 -1.36
CA GLN A 65 -2.89 21.01 -0.41
C GLN A 65 -2.31 19.63 -0.10
N LEU A 66 -1.79 18.91 -1.09
CA LEU A 66 -1.15 17.61 -0.89
C LEU A 66 0.03 17.73 0.09
N LEU A 67 0.90 18.73 -0.13
CA LEU A 67 2.03 19.00 0.76
C LEU A 67 1.59 19.28 2.20
N ALA A 68 0.55 20.11 2.38
CA ALA A 68 0.01 20.37 3.71
C ALA A 68 -0.56 19.10 4.38
N ALA A 69 -1.22 18.20 3.63
CA ALA A 69 -1.69 16.92 4.19
C ALA A 69 -0.54 15.99 4.55
N ALA A 70 0.56 15.99 3.77
CA ALA A 70 1.75 15.23 4.10
C ALA A 70 2.36 15.73 5.41
N VAL A 71 2.48 17.05 5.60
CA VAL A 71 2.96 17.63 6.87
C VAL A 71 2.07 17.24 8.04
N VAL A 72 0.74 17.33 7.91
CA VAL A 72 -0.19 16.88 8.96
C VAL A 72 0.01 15.39 9.28
N TYR A 73 0.16 14.54 8.26
CA TYR A 73 0.42 13.12 8.46
C TYR A 73 1.74 12.85 9.19
N GLU A 74 2.84 13.52 8.81
CA GLU A 74 4.12 13.41 9.51
C GLU A 74 4.03 13.86 10.96
N ARG A 75 3.33 14.96 11.24
CA ARG A 75 3.10 15.45 12.60
C ARG A 75 2.31 14.45 13.44
N GLU A 76 1.29 13.79 12.87
CA GLU A 76 0.53 12.72 13.53
C GLU A 76 1.36 11.44 13.77
N ARG A 77 2.45 11.24 13.02
CA ARG A 77 3.43 10.17 13.26
C ARG A 77 4.51 10.53 14.27
N GLY A 78 4.53 11.77 14.74
CA GLY A 78 5.48 12.25 15.73
C GLY A 78 6.72 12.96 15.16
N SER A 79 6.82 13.14 13.84
CA SER A 79 7.96 13.82 13.22
C SER A 79 8.07 15.27 13.71
N SER A 80 9.29 15.73 14.00
CA SER A 80 9.53 17.09 14.46
C SER A 80 9.50 18.12 13.31
N TRP A 81 9.43 19.41 13.66
CA TRP A 81 9.51 20.47 12.64
C TRP A 81 10.90 20.51 11.99
N GLU A 82 11.96 20.15 12.72
CA GLU A 82 13.31 20.04 12.18
C GLU A 82 13.41 18.93 11.12
N GLU A 83 12.84 17.76 11.39
CA GLU A 83 12.82 16.64 10.44
C GLU A 83 12.02 16.98 9.19
N ILE A 84 10.83 17.56 9.35
CA ILE A 84 9.98 17.98 8.24
C ILE A 84 10.67 19.07 7.41
N ALA A 85 11.27 20.07 8.06
CA ALA A 85 11.95 21.17 7.38
C ALA A 85 13.15 20.72 6.55
N ALA A 86 13.88 19.69 7.01
CA ALA A 86 14.97 19.09 6.25
C ALA A 86 14.51 18.56 4.88
N TYR A 87 13.35 17.90 4.81
CA TYR A 87 12.77 17.43 3.54
C TYR A 87 12.21 18.57 2.67
N LEU A 88 11.78 19.67 3.29
CA LEU A 88 11.27 20.84 2.60
C LEU A 88 12.37 21.77 2.07
N GLY A 89 13.61 21.61 2.54
CA GLY A 89 14.73 22.49 2.19
C GLY A 89 14.58 23.91 2.77
N VAL A 90 13.92 24.04 3.91
CA VAL A 90 13.76 25.31 4.65
C VAL A 90 14.20 25.12 6.10
N ASP A 91 14.27 26.21 6.88
CA ASP A 91 14.47 26.10 8.33
C ASP A 91 13.17 25.70 9.06
N ALA A 92 13.33 25.18 10.28
CA ALA A 92 12.22 24.68 11.10
C ALA A 92 11.18 25.76 11.42
N ALA A 93 11.61 26.99 11.72
CA ALA A 93 10.70 28.09 12.04
C ALA A 93 9.87 28.51 10.81
N ALA A 94 10.46 28.51 9.62
CA ALA A 94 9.77 28.77 8.37
C ALA A 94 8.78 27.66 8.02
N ALA A 95 9.12 26.39 8.25
CA ALA A 95 8.21 25.25 8.07
C ALA A 95 7.03 25.34 9.05
N GLU A 96 7.30 25.57 10.33
CA GLU A 96 6.26 25.73 11.36
C GLU A 96 5.36 26.92 11.05
N ALA A 97 5.91 28.10 10.79
CA ALA A 97 5.11 29.30 10.47
C ALA A 97 4.21 29.09 9.24
N ARG A 98 4.66 28.28 8.28
CA ARG A 98 3.91 27.98 7.06
C ARG A 98 2.78 26.97 7.26
N PHE A 99 2.97 25.95 8.11
CA PHE A 99 2.05 24.80 8.19
C PHE A 99 1.37 24.60 9.55
N ALA A 100 1.76 25.36 10.57
CA ALA A 100 1.08 25.38 11.87
C ALA A 100 -0.43 25.67 11.76
N PRO A 101 -0.90 26.61 10.89
CA PRO A 101 -2.33 26.85 10.74
C PRO A 101 -3.12 25.61 10.28
N GLU A 102 -2.53 24.78 9.42
CA GLU A 102 -3.14 23.54 8.95
C GLU A 102 -3.14 22.46 10.03
N THR A 103 -2.07 22.31 10.80
CA THR A 103 -2.03 21.36 11.93
C THR A 103 -2.99 21.76 13.04
N GLU A 104 -3.05 23.04 13.39
CA GLU A 104 -4.01 23.57 14.37
C GLU A 104 -5.46 23.39 13.92
N ARG A 105 -5.75 23.59 12.63
CA ARG A 105 -7.08 23.35 12.07
C ARG A 105 -7.45 21.87 12.16
N TRP A 106 -6.49 20.99 11.87
CA TRP A 106 -6.68 19.56 11.99
C TRP A 106 -6.96 19.15 13.43
N ASP A 107 -6.18 19.63 14.40
CA ASP A 107 -6.39 19.39 15.84
C ASP A 107 -7.78 19.87 16.29
N ARG A 108 -8.12 21.12 15.95
CA ARG A 108 -9.40 21.74 16.30
C ARG A 108 -10.59 20.99 15.70
N ALA A 109 -10.43 20.36 14.53
CA ALA A 109 -11.51 19.61 13.90
C ALA A 109 -11.89 18.32 14.66
N PHE A 110 -11.04 17.82 15.57
CA PHE A 110 -11.42 16.76 16.51
C PHE A 110 -12.13 17.29 17.75
N GLU A 111 -11.78 18.50 18.20
CA GLU A 111 -12.43 19.15 19.35
C GLU A 111 -13.81 19.71 18.99
N VAL A 112 -13.93 20.30 17.79
CA VAL A 112 -15.15 20.89 17.25
C VAL A 112 -15.40 20.30 15.85
N PRO A 113 -15.96 19.08 15.76
CA PRO A 113 -16.11 18.38 14.48
C PRO A 113 -17.11 19.02 13.52
N TYR A 114 -18.04 19.83 14.06
CA TYR A 114 -19.10 20.47 13.28
C TYR A 114 -19.24 21.95 13.66
N VAL A 115 -19.36 22.79 12.64
CA VAL A 115 -19.75 24.20 12.78
C VAL A 115 -21.00 24.41 11.94
N LEU A 116 -21.93 25.24 12.41
CA LEU A 116 -23.10 25.58 11.60
C LEU A 116 -22.70 26.49 10.44
N ASP A 117 -23.34 26.31 9.30
CA ASP A 117 -23.22 27.20 8.15
C ASP A 117 -23.70 28.62 8.48
N GLU A 118 -23.48 29.57 7.57
CA GLU A 118 -23.87 30.98 7.73
C GLU A 118 -25.38 31.15 8.01
N THR A 119 -26.20 30.17 7.61
CA THR A 119 -27.65 30.17 7.83
C THR A 119 -28.06 29.58 9.19
N GLY A 120 -27.12 28.95 9.91
CA GLY A 120 -27.36 28.28 11.18
C GLY A 120 -28.11 26.95 11.05
N ARG A 121 -28.35 26.45 9.83
CA ARG A 121 -29.26 25.32 9.56
C ARG A 121 -28.53 24.04 9.24
N LYS A 122 -27.34 24.13 8.63
CA LYS A 122 -26.58 22.96 8.18
C LYS A 122 -25.32 22.80 9.01
N ARG A 123 -25.11 21.62 9.58
CA ARG A 123 -23.82 21.24 10.19
C ARG A 123 -22.80 21.00 9.07
N VAL A 124 -21.69 21.71 9.13
CA VAL A 124 -20.56 21.61 8.21
C VAL A 124 -19.43 20.87 8.92
N PRO A 125 -19.04 19.67 8.46
CA PRO A 125 -17.88 18.96 8.97
C PRO A 125 -16.61 19.81 8.85
N GLN A 126 -15.81 19.84 9.91
CA GLN A 126 -14.53 20.55 9.92
C GLN A 126 -13.36 19.67 9.43
N LEU A 127 -13.49 18.35 9.58
CA LEU A 127 -12.52 17.41 9.01
C LEU A 127 -12.66 17.35 7.47
N PRO A 128 -11.55 17.13 6.75
CA PRO A 128 -11.61 16.78 5.33
C PRO A 128 -12.49 15.53 5.11
N GLU A 129 -13.16 15.46 3.95
CA GLU A 129 -14.12 14.39 3.63
C GLU A 129 -13.55 12.98 3.90
N ALA A 130 -12.30 12.72 3.50
CA ALA A 130 -11.67 11.42 3.68
C ALA A 130 -11.40 11.04 5.15
N ALA A 131 -11.28 12.01 6.06
CA ALA A 131 -11.18 11.78 7.50
C ALA A 131 -12.54 11.82 8.20
N TYR A 132 -13.52 12.47 7.59
CA TYR A 132 -14.89 12.57 8.07
C TYR A 132 -15.69 11.29 7.81
N ASP A 133 -15.59 10.72 6.60
CA ASP A 133 -16.22 9.47 6.17
C ASP A 133 -15.14 8.47 5.71
N PRO A 134 -14.36 7.91 6.66
CA PRO A 134 -13.18 7.10 6.33
C PRO A 134 -13.51 5.76 5.68
N GLU A 135 -14.69 5.17 5.91
CA GLU A 135 -15.08 3.91 5.25
C GLU A 135 -15.38 4.11 3.75
N ASN A 136 -16.06 5.20 3.41
CA ASN A 136 -16.25 5.59 2.01
C ASN A 136 -14.93 5.93 1.34
N ALA A 137 -14.07 6.69 2.03
CA ALA A 137 -12.73 7.02 1.55
C ALA A 137 -11.93 5.75 1.24
N CYS A 138 -11.87 4.79 2.16
CA CYS A 138 -11.25 3.48 1.96
C CYS A 138 -11.76 2.79 0.69
N ARG A 139 -13.08 2.61 0.54
CA ARG A 139 -13.66 1.96 -0.65
C ARG A 139 -13.29 2.67 -1.95
N ARG A 140 -13.37 3.99 -1.97
CA ARG A 140 -13.05 4.81 -3.15
C ARG A 140 -11.56 4.75 -3.52
N LEU A 141 -10.70 4.76 -2.51
CA LEU A 141 -9.24 4.76 -2.68
C LEU A 141 -8.72 3.37 -3.06
N ASP A 142 -9.24 2.31 -2.44
CA ASP A 142 -8.96 0.92 -2.81
C ASP A 142 -9.34 0.66 -4.27
N LEU A 143 -10.53 1.08 -4.69
CA LEU A 143 -10.94 0.98 -6.09
C LEU A 143 -9.99 1.76 -7.02
N SER A 144 -9.61 2.98 -6.62
CA SER A 144 -8.67 3.78 -7.41
C SER A 144 -7.28 3.16 -7.50
N ALA A 145 -6.82 2.50 -6.44
CA ALA A 145 -5.55 1.79 -6.38
C ALA A 145 -5.61 0.54 -7.26
N HIS A 146 -6.65 -0.28 -7.12
CA HIS A 146 -6.88 -1.48 -7.94
C HIS A 146 -6.87 -1.16 -9.44
N LEU A 147 -7.58 -0.11 -9.87
CA LEU A 147 -7.63 0.30 -11.28
C LEU A 147 -6.27 0.79 -11.83
N ARG A 148 -5.38 1.31 -10.98
CA ARG A 148 -4.10 1.92 -11.38
C ARG A 148 -2.91 0.98 -11.23
N LEU A 149 -2.89 0.18 -10.18
CA LEU A 149 -1.73 -0.63 -9.80
C LEU A 149 -1.69 -2.00 -10.49
N ARG A 150 -2.74 -2.38 -11.24
CA ARG A 150 -2.85 -3.69 -11.93
C ARG A 150 -2.55 -4.91 -11.03
N GLY A 151 -2.63 -4.74 -9.71
CA GLY A 151 -2.50 -5.81 -8.71
C GLY A 151 -3.86 -6.23 -8.18
N ASP A 152 -3.96 -7.46 -7.67
CA ASP A 152 -5.21 -8.03 -7.16
C ASP A 152 -5.52 -7.62 -5.70
N ASP A 153 -4.73 -6.71 -5.13
CA ASP A 153 -4.97 -6.16 -3.80
C ASP A 153 -6.15 -5.18 -3.82
N LYS A 154 -7.33 -5.72 -3.49
CA LYS A 154 -8.59 -4.98 -3.35
C LYS A 154 -8.64 -4.06 -2.14
N HIS A 155 -7.62 -4.08 -1.27
CA HIS A 155 -7.55 -3.33 -0.02
C HIS A 155 -6.23 -2.55 0.15
N ALA A 156 -5.56 -2.23 -0.96
CA ALA A 156 -4.23 -1.62 -0.99
C ALA A 156 -4.10 -0.30 -0.18
N VAL A 157 -5.20 0.39 0.12
CA VAL A 157 -5.21 1.58 0.97
C VAL A 157 -5.80 1.28 2.35
N SER A 158 -6.91 0.54 2.41
CA SER A 158 -7.61 0.31 3.68
C SER A 158 -6.89 -0.65 4.63
N ALA A 159 -6.10 -1.60 4.11
CA ALA A 159 -5.37 -2.58 4.92
C ALA A 159 -4.31 -1.94 5.83
N GLY A 160 -3.59 -0.93 5.34
CA GLY A 160 -2.51 -0.26 6.08
C GLY A 160 -2.94 0.88 7.02
N VAL A 161 -4.24 1.16 7.13
CA VAL A 161 -4.78 2.36 7.79
C VAL A 161 -5.60 2.04 9.05
N ARG A 162 -6.18 0.84 9.15
CA ARG A 162 -6.92 0.38 10.34
C ARG A 162 -5.92 -0.08 11.40
N ALA A 163 -5.90 0.52 12.59
CA ALA A 163 -4.97 0.14 13.66
C ALA A 163 -5.68 -0.37 14.91
N HIS A 164 -5.47 -1.65 15.24
CA HIS A 164 -4.89 -2.10 16.52
C HIS A 164 -4.56 -3.61 16.47
N ALA A 165 -3.35 -3.92 16.01
CA ALA A 165 -2.47 -4.81 16.75
C ALA A 165 -1.17 -4.00 16.99
N PRO A 166 -0.50 -4.14 18.15
CA PRO A 166 0.79 -3.51 18.34
C PRO A 166 1.71 -3.94 17.19
N LEU A 167 2.41 -2.98 16.60
CA LEU A 167 3.58 -3.28 15.80
C LEU A 167 4.60 -3.84 16.80
N ASP A 168 4.60 -5.15 16.97
CA ASP A 168 5.74 -5.82 17.59
C ASP A 168 6.95 -5.53 16.70
N GLU A 169 8.00 -4.98 17.30
CA GLU A 169 9.24 -4.51 16.68
C GLU A 169 10.14 -5.63 16.13
N ALA A 170 9.55 -6.76 15.73
CA ALA A 170 10.22 -7.76 14.91
C ALA A 170 9.43 -7.88 13.61
N SER A 171 10.09 -7.62 12.49
CA SER A 171 9.64 -7.95 11.14
C SER A 171 8.68 -9.12 11.13
N ASP A 172 7.43 -8.90 10.73
CA ASP A 172 6.58 -10.00 10.30
C ASP A 172 6.93 -10.29 8.83
N PRO A 173 7.74 -11.32 8.53
CA PRO A 173 7.98 -11.73 7.15
C PRO A 173 6.67 -12.10 6.43
N ALA A 174 5.61 -12.49 7.17
CA ALA A 174 4.34 -12.94 6.61
C ALA A 174 3.55 -11.84 5.88
N LEU A 175 3.85 -10.55 6.12
CA LEU A 175 3.23 -9.44 5.36
C LEU A 175 3.65 -9.39 3.88
N HIS A 176 4.68 -10.16 3.50
CA HIS A 176 5.14 -10.32 2.11
C HIS A 176 5.26 -11.79 1.69
N ASP A 177 4.67 -12.71 2.45
CA ASP A 177 4.65 -14.12 2.09
C ASP A 177 3.65 -14.32 0.96
N MET A 178 4.16 -14.82 -0.16
CA MET A 178 3.36 -15.16 -1.33
C MET A 178 3.27 -16.68 -1.42
N GLU A 179 2.07 -17.19 -1.24
CA GLU A 179 1.81 -18.62 -1.14
C GLU A 179 1.10 -19.13 -2.40
N GLY A 180 1.42 -20.35 -2.80
CA GLY A 180 0.73 -21.04 -3.88
C GLY A 180 1.11 -22.50 -3.97
N THR A 181 0.55 -23.18 -4.97
CA THR A 181 0.94 -24.54 -5.31
C THR A 181 1.44 -24.58 -6.74
N ILE A 182 2.47 -25.39 -7.00
CA ILE A 182 3.01 -25.62 -8.33
C ILE A 182 3.13 -27.11 -8.62
N GLN A 183 3.15 -27.48 -9.89
CA GLN A 183 3.53 -28.85 -10.25
C GLN A 183 5.01 -29.10 -9.94
N ARG A 184 5.31 -30.26 -9.36
CA ARG A 184 6.67 -30.71 -9.03
C ARG A 184 7.58 -30.68 -10.26
N ALA A 185 7.06 -31.02 -11.43
CA ALA A 185 7.80 -30.98 -12.70
C ALA A 185 8.32 -29.57 -13.05
N HIS A 186 7.73 -28.52 -12.49
CA HIS A 186 8.09 -27.13 -12.74
C HIS A 186 8.97 -26.51 -11.64
N LEU A 187 9.28 -27.24 -10.57
CA LEU A 187 10.03 -26.71 -9.42
C LEU A 187 11.40 -26.14 -9.84
N GLU A 188 12.13 -26.85 -10.71
CA GLU A 188 13.44 -26.41 -11.18
C GLU A 188 13.34 -25.08 -11.94
N ALA A 189 12.43 -25.00 -12.91
CA ALA A 189 12.20 -23.78 -13.70
C ALA A 189 11.72 -22.61 -12.82
N PHE A 190 10.88 -22.91 -11.82
CA PHE A 190 10.40 -21.92 -10.85
C PHE A 190 11.57 -21.31 -10.06
N VAL A 191 12.46 -22.14 -9.50
CA VAL A 191 13.63 -21.68 -8.73
C VAL A 191 14.61 -20.90 -9.62
N GLN A 192 14.86 -21.35 -10.84
CA GLN A 192 15.75 -20.64 -11.79
C GLN A 192 15.21 -19.24 -12.12
N LEU A 193 13.90 -19.12 -12.38
CA LEU A 193 13.28 -17.83 -12.69
C LEU A 193 13.27 -16.89 -11.48
N LEU A 194 13.03 -17.39 -10.26
CA LEU A 194 13.17 -16.60 -9.04
C LEU A 194 14.60 -16.11 -8.84
N THR A 195 15.58 -16.99 -9.02
CA THR A 195 17.01 -16.66 -8.91
C THR A 195 17.41 -15.59 -9.92
N MET A 196 16.90 -15.69 -11.16
CA MET A 196 17.07 -14.65 -12.18
C MET A 196 16.46 -13.31 -11.75
N TYR A 197 15.27 -13.31 -11.13
CA TYR A 197 14.58 -12.09 -10.73
C TYR A 197 15.22 -11.38 -9.53
N VAL A 198 15.90 -12.11 -8.65
CA VAL A 198 16.75 -11.50 -7.60
C VAL A 198 18.15 -11.15 -8.11
N HIS A 199 18.47 -11.44 -9.38
CA HIS A 199 19.79 -11.29 -9.97
C HIS A 199 20.87 -12.10 -9.21
N GLY A 200 20.55 -13.36 -8.92
CA GLY A 200 21.46 -14.38 -8.40
C GLY A 200 22.20 -15.15 -9.51
N ASP A 201 23.08 -16.09 -9.11
CA ASP A 201 23.81 -16.95 -10.05
C ASP A 201 22.90 -18.03 -10.63
N LEU A 202 22.98 -18.27 -11.95
CA LEU A 202 22.10 -19.20 -12.68
C LEU A 202 22.78 -20.56 -12.93
N ASP A 203 23.78 -20.90 -12.12
CA ASP A 203 24.54 -22.16 -12.22
C ASP A 203 23.73 -23.42 -11.86
N GLY A 204 22.47 -23.24 -11.40
CA GLY A 204 21.54 -24.31 -11.05
C GLY A 204 21.72 -24.85 -9.63
N ALA A 205 22.71 -24.38 -8.87
CA ALA A 205 22.99 -24.87 -7.53
C ALA A 205 21.80 -24.71 -6.57
N ASP A 206 21.09 -23.58 -6.67
CA ASP A 206 19.91 -23.30 -5.86
C ASP A 206 18.76 -24.27 -6.14
N ALA A 207 18.52 -24.59 -7.42
CA ALA A 207 17.48 -25.54 -7.80
C ALA A 207 17.77 -26.95 -7.29
N ASP A 208 19.04 -27.40 -7.35
CA ASP A 208 19.47 -28.69 -6.84
C ASP A 208 19.37 -28.80 -5.31
N VAL A 209 19.67 -27.71 -4.59
CA VAL A 209 19.52 -27.66 -3.13
C VAL A 209 18.05 -27.76 -2.74
N VAL A 210 17.18 -26.98 -3.40
CA VAL A 210 15.73 -26.98 -3.16
C VAL A 210 15.11 -28.34 -3.48
N ALA A 211 15.46 -28.97 -4.61
CA ALA A 211 14.94 -30.27 -4.99
C ALA A 211 15.31 -31.39 -4.01
N ARG A 212 16.54 -31.37 -3.46
CA ARG A 212 16.97 -32.32 -2.42
C ARG A 212 16.29 -32.07 -1.08
N GLY A 213 16.13 -30.80 -0.71
CA GLY A 213 15.47 -30.40 0.53
C GLY A 213 14.01 -30.80 0.60
N LEU A 214 13.30 -30.73 -0.53
CA LEU A 214 11.89 -31.09 -0.65
C LEU A 214 11.61 -32.57 -0.29
N ALA A 215 12.54 -33.49 -0.57
CA ALA A 215 12.29 -34.94 -0.50
C ALA A 215 11.89 -35.46 0.90
N GLY A 216 12.15 -34.71 1.97
CA GLY A 216 11.81 -35.06 3.36
C GLY A 216 10.67 -34.27 3.98
N THR A 217 9.91 -33.49 3.19
CA THR A 217 8.91 -32.53 3.68
C THR A 217 7.48 -33.00 3.41
N ASP A 218 6.51 -32.55 4.21
CA ASP A 218 5.10 -32.97 4.11
C ASP A 218 4.06 -31.84 4.26
N GLY A 219 4.51 -30.59 4.38
CA GLY A 219 3.67 -29.40 4.41
C GLY A 219 2.90 -29.19 5.70
N THR A 220 3.14 -30.01 6.74
CA THR A 220 2.48 -29.84 8.03
C THR A 220 3.26 -28.89 8.95
N ASP A 221 2.57 -28.22 9.87
CA ASP A 221 3.12 -27.15 10.74
C ASP A 221 4.13 -27.62 11.80
N HIS A 222 4.71 -28.82 11.67
CA HIS A 222 5.73 -29.32 12.58
C HIS A 222 7.14 -28.90 12.14
N PRO A 223 8.11 -28.84 13.08
CA PRO A 223 9.51 -28.60 12.74
C PRO A 223 10.03 -29.68 11.77
N GLY A 224 10.31 -29.30 10.53
CA GLY A 224 10.74 -30.20 9.46
C GLY A 224 9.69 -30.50 8.39
N GLY A 225 8.44 -30.06 8.57
CA GLY A 225 7.39 -30.20 7.55
C GLY A 225 7.61 -29.33 6.31
N TRP A 226 8.47 -28.32 6.40
CA TRP A 226 8.85 -27.43 5.31
C TRP A 226 10.37 -27.35 5.17
N PHE A 227 10.85 -27.30 3.92
CA PHE A 227 12.24 -27.01 3.60
C PHE A 227 12.38 -25.53 3.25
N THR A 228 13.31 -24.85 3.91
CA THR A 228 13.56 -23.42 3.70
C THR A 228 14.93 -23.22 3.07
N HIS A 229 14.99 -22.43 2.00
CA HIS A 229 16.22 -22.04 1.31
C HIS A 229 16.24 -20.55 1.03
N SER A 230 17.39 -19.90 1.18
CA SER A 230 17.54 -18.47 0.88
C SER A 230 18.13 -18.29 -0.52
N LEU A 231 17.40 -17.59 -1.38
CA LEU A 231 17.89 -17.16 -2.69
C LEU A 231 18.47 -15.76 -2.54
N SER A 232 19.79 -15.66 -2.60
CA SER A 232 20.52 -14.40 -2.45
C SER A 232 20.94 -13.86 -3.80
N GLY A 233 20.48 -12.66 -4.15
CA GLY A 233 20.91 -11.98 -5.36
C GLY A 233 21.34 -10.54 -5.10
N THR A 234 21.80 -9.85 -6.16
CA THR A 234 22.38 -8.51 -6.04
C THR A 234 21.37 -7.42 -5.67
N THR A 235 20.07 -7.63 -5.92
CA THR A 235 19.01 -6.65 -5.60
C THR A 235 18.37 -6.87 -4.24
N GLN A 236 18.15 -8.12 -3.84
CA GLN A 236 17.65 -8.52 -2.53
C GLN A 236 17.81 -10.02 -2.30
N ALA A 237 17.66 -10.46 -1.04
CA ALA A 237 17.49 -11.86 -0.69
C ALA A 237 16.00 -12.17 -0.48
N ILE A 238 15.57 -13.34 -0.94
CA ILE A 238 14.24 -13.91 -0.64
C ILE A 238 14.40 -15.26 0.04
N GLU A 239 13.40 -15.63 0.82
CA GLU A 239 13.32 -16.95 1.44
C GLU A 239 12.26 -17.77 0.73
N LEU A 240 12.66 -18.94 0.23
CA LEU A 240 11.79 -19.90 -0.43
C LEU A 240 11.53 -21.06 0.52
N ARG A 241 10.26 -21.28 0.89
CA ARG A 241 9.83 -22.45 1.64
C ARG A 241 9.06 -23.37 0.70
N VAL A 242 9.43 -24.65 0.69
CA VAL A 242 8.77 -25.67 -0.14
C VAL A 242 8.40 -26.89 0.68
N ALA A 243 7.27 -27.49 0.35
CA ALA A 243 6.85 -28.76 0.92
C ALA A 243 5.99 -29.58 -0.05
N HIS A 244 5.95 -30.89 0.12
CA HIS A 244 4.94 -31.70 -0.57
C HIS A 244 3.54 -31.30 -0.08
N SER A 245 2.61 -31.12 -1.01
CA SER A 245 1.23 -30.76 -0.64
C SER A 245 0.54 -31.90 0.11
N PRO A 246 -0.14 -31.64 1.25
CA PRO A 246 -0.78 -32.68 2.04
C PRO A 246 -1.87 -33.41 1.25
N GLY A 247 -1.77 -34.73 1.14
CA GLY A 247 -2.81 -35.58 0.53
C GLY A 247 -2.79 -35.71 -1.00
N GLY A 248 -1.74 -35.24 -1.68
CA GLY A 248 -1.50 -35.49 -3.12
C GLY A 248 -0.47 -36.60 -3.39
N ASP A 249 -0.42 -37.11 -4.62
CA ASP A 249 0.53 -38.15 -5.09
C ASP A 249 2.00 -37.69 -5.17
N GLY A 250 2.37 -36.63 -4.45
CA GLY A 250 3.71 -36.02 -4.48
C GLY A 250 4.01 -35.22 -5.76
N GLU A 251 3.00 -35.00 -6.61
CA GLU A 251 3.10 -34.23 -7.86
C GLU A 251 2.89 -32.72 -7.65
N VAL A 252 2.34 -32.31 -6.51
CA VAL A 252 2.09 -30.91 -6.17
C VAL A 252 2.99 -30.49 -5.03
N VAL A 253 3.60 -29.31 -5.18
CA VAL A 253 4.49 -28.70 -4.19
C VAL A 253 3.83 -27.42 -3.69
N SER A 254 3.67 -27.31 -2.38
CA SER A 254 3.29 -26.07 -1.72
C SER A 254 4.52 -25.18 -1.63
N VAL A 255 4.36 -23.91 -2.00
CA VAL A 255 5.45 -22.94 -2.08
C VAL A 255 5.06 -21.68 -1.34
N VAL A 256 5.99 -21.17 -0.53
CA VAL A 256 5.91 -19.84 0.09
C VAL A 256 7.16 -19.06 -0.30
N VAL A 257 6.98 -17.87 -0.86
CA VAL A 257 8.06 -16.94 -1.16
C VAL A 257 7.95 -15.75 -0.21
N ALA A 258 8.91 -15.62 0.68
CA ALA A 258 8.99 -14.59 1.70
C ALA A 258 10.06 -13.53 1.36
N GLY A 259 9.83 -12.29 1.80
CA GLY A 259 10.81 -11.20 1.66
C GLY A 259 10.87 -10.52 0.29
N ALA A 260 9.85 -10.68 -0.57
CA ALA A 260 9.74 -9.92 -1.82
C ALA A 260 9.38 -8.45 -1.55
N GLN A 261 10.37 -7.59 -1.29
CA GLN A 261 10.13 -6.20 -0.86
C GLN A 261 9.67 -5.30 -2.01
N PHE A 262 10.15 -5.54 -3.24
CA PHE A 262 9.83 -4.69 -4.40
C PHE A 262 8.55 -5.13 -5.15
N PRO A 263 7.67 -4.19 -5.57
CA PRO A 263 6.42 -4.51 -6.28
C PRO A 263 6.62 -5.32 -7.57
N ASP A 264 7.65 -5.00 -8.36
CA ASP A 264 7.95 -5.72 -9.61
C ASP A 264 8.31 -7.19 -9.37
N LEU A 265 9.02 -7.47 -8.25
CA LEU A 265 9.36 -8.84 -7.87
C LEU A 265 8.11 -9.59 -7.39
N ARG A 266 7.22 -8.95 -6.62
CA ARG A 266 5.94 -9.56 -6.21
C ARG A 266 5.09 -9.93 -7.42
N LEU A 267 4.93 -9.03 -8.39
CA LEU A 267 4.19 -9.32 -9.61
C LEU A 267 4.77 -10.52 -10.38
N ARG A 268 6.10 -10.62 -10.43
CA ARG A 268 6.80 -11.74 -11.06
C ARG A 268 6.58 -13.05 -10.31
N VAL A 269 6.67 -13.03 -8.97
CA VAL A 269 6.40 -14.21 -8.12
C VAL A 269 4.96 -14.69 -8.31
N ASP A 270 3.98 -13.78 -8.27
CA ASP A 270 2.56 -14.08 -8.50
C ASP A 270 2.32 -14.72 -9.87
N THR A 271 2.95 -14.15 -10.91
CA THR A 271 2.89 -14.67 -12.28
C THR A 271 3.47 -16.08 -12.37
N LEU A 272 4.60 -16.35 -11.69
CA LEU A 272 5.20 -17.69 -11.67
C LEU A 272 4.32 -18.70 -10.94
N LEU A 273 3.79 -18.34 -9.77
CA LEU A 273 2.88 -19.20 -9.00
C LEU A 273 1.65 -19.57 -9.84
N SER A 274 1.07 -18.59 -10.55
CA SER A 274 -0.06 -18.81 -11.45
C SER A 274 0.30 -19.65 -12.68
N ALA A 275 1.45 -19.37 -13.31
CA ALA A 275 1.86 -20.05 -14.54
C ALA A 275 2.24 -21.53 -14.32
N PHE A 276 2.73 -21.87 -13.12
CA PHE A 276 3.15 -23.23 -12.78
C PHE A 276 2.16 -23.99 -11.89
N ALA A 277 1.02 -23.38 -11.59
CA ALA A 277 -0.06 -24.01 -10.85
C ALA A 277 -0.52 -25.32 -11.53
N PRO A 278 -0.93 -26.34 -10.75
CA PRO A 278 -1.54 -27.54 -11.31
C PRO A 278 -2.83 -27.18 -12.08
N GLU A 279 -3.01 -27.75 -13.28
CA GLU A 279 -4.24 -27.56 -14.05
C GLU A 279 -5.45 -27.95 -13.20
N ALA A 280 -6.44 -27.04 -13.10
CA ALA A 280 -7.70 -27.36 -12.45
C ALA A 280 -8.41 -28.43 -13.29
N TRP A 281 -8.61 -29.61 -12.72
CA TRP A 281 -9.40 -30.67 -13.35
C TRP A 281 -10.84 -30.13 -13.51
N HIS A 282 -11.26 -29.93 -14.77
CA HIS A 282 -12.65 -29.61 -15.13
C HIS A 282 -13.54 -30.85 -15.07
#